data_AF-A0A7S1ZHS0-F1
#
_entry.id   AF-A0A7S1ZHS0-F1
#
_cell.length_a   1.000
_cell.length_b   1.000
_cell.length_c   1.000
_cell.angle_alpha   90.00
_cell.angle_beta   90.00
_cell.angle_gamma   90.00
#
_symmetry.space_group_name_H-M   'P 1'
#
loop_
_entity.id
_entity.type
_entity.pdbx_description
1 polymer ?
#
loop_
_entity_poly.entity_id
_entity_poly.type
_entity_poly.pdbx_seq_one_letter_code
_entity_poly.pdbx_strand_id
1 'polypeptide(L)'
;DTWKVLDEELGMYVPHIDGKGEVGEEYLADADLPVTLLYTSFYYENFINFGMGPTRQADTDPYGITFPMSDKKLSMVMVEDIGKCACAIFQNESFIGKTVGVSSENLTCEEIASVFSKVCGQKVTYHAVSPEVYASFGFPGAEELTNMFRFFAENEEEYVEYRTIPEKIMADMGSVTKFEDWVEANKSAFSAFVPSNSSPQEDNSSPTDADSLPKCCALQ
;
A
#
# COMPACT_ATOMS: atom_id res chain seq x y z
N ASP A 1 10.81 -16.22 5.58
CA ASP A 1 11.38 -14.86 5.44
C ASP A 1 12.86 -14.98 5.12
N THR A 2 13.36 -14.12 4.21
CA THR A 2 14.53 -14.20 3.30
C THR A 2 15.92 -14.56 3.82
N TRP A 3 16.07 -15.13 5.01
CA TRP A 3 17.38 -15.30 5.66
C TRP A 3 18.37 -16.22 4.92
N LYS A 4 17.88 -17.17 4.13
CA LYS A 4 18.78 -17.88 3.22
C LYS A 4 19.07 -16.94 2.07
N VAL A 5 20.21 -16.23 2.15
CA VAL A 5 20.84 -15.51 1.05
C VAL A 5 20.59 -16.29 -0.24
N LEU A 6 19.60 -15.85 -1.01
CA LEU A 6 19.25 -16.45 -2.29
C LEU A 6 20.29 -15.89 -3.25
N ASP A 7 21.42 -16.59 -3.26
CA ASP A 7 22.55 -16.37 -4.14
C ASP A 7 23.35 -15.07 -3.87
N GLU A 8 24.65 -15.20 -3.60
CA GLU A 8 25.56 -14.04 -3.54
C GLU A 8 25.60 -13.30 -4.90
N GLU A 9 25.19 -13.96 -5.98
CA GLU A 9 25.16 -13.40 -7.33
C GLU A 9 23.90 -12.53 -7.59
N LEU A 10 22.85 -12.62 -6.76
CA LEU A 10 21.59 -11.86 -6.89
C LEU A 10 21.03 -11.37 -5.54
N GLY A 11 21.77 -10.49 -4.85
CA GLY A 11 21.44 -9.88 -3.56
C GLY A 11 20.01 -9.38 -3.36
N MET A 12 19.12 -10.27 -2.90
CA MET A 12 17.72 -9.98 -2.51
C MET A 12 17.60 -9.61 -1.02
N TYR A 13 18.62 -8.94 -0.48
CA TYR A 13 18.59 -8.44 0.89
C TYR A 13 17.62 -7.25 0.97
N VAL A 14 16.72 -7.31 1.93
CA VAL A 14 15.71 -6.30 2.26
C VAL A 14 15.93 -5.91 3.73
N PRO A 15 16.78 -4.90 4.01
CA PRO A 15 17.25 -4.61 5.37
C PRO A 15 16.13 -4.47 6.40
N HIS A 16 15.01 -3.85 6.02
CA HIS A 16 13.86 -3.60 6.88
C HIS A 16 12.94 -4.82 7.10
N ILE A 17 13.21 -5.95 6.43
CA ILE A 17 12.60 -7.27 6.66
C ILE A 17 13.62 -8.18 7.34
N ASP A 18 14.82 -8.30 6.80
CA ASP A 18 15.84 -9.26 7.27
C ASP A 18 16.25 -8.95 8.72
N GLY A 19 16.51 -7.69 9.06
CA GLY A 19 16.86 -7.33 10.44
C GLY A 19 15.74 -7.61 11.45
N LYS A 20 14.47 -7.61 11.02
CA LYS A 20 13.35 -8.04 11.88
C LYS A 20 13.29 -9.56 12.02
N GLY A 21 13.62 -10.29 10.95
CA GLY A 21 13.70 -11.74 10.95
C GLY A 21 14.78 -12.24 11.92
N GLU A 22 15.99 -11.67 11.85
CA GLU A 22 17.11 -11.99 12.74
C GLU A 22 16.73 -11.81 14.22
N VAL A 23 16.19 -10.65 14.57
CA VAL A 23 15.73 -10.36 15.93
C VAL A 23 14.57 -11.29 16.36
N GLY A 24 13.67 -11.62 15.43
CA GLY A 24 12.57 -12.55 15.69
C GLY A 24 13.04 -13.96 16.05
N GLU A 25 14.05 -14.48 15.34
CA GLU A 25 14.65 -15.79 15.64
C GLU A 25 15.37 -15.79 17.00
N GLU A 26 16.09 -14.72 17.33
CA GLU A 26 16.71 -14.57 18.65
C GLU A 26 15.67 -14.62 19.77
N TYR A 27 14.54 -13.93 19.62
CA TYR A 27 13.47 -13.94 20.61
C TYR A 27 12.75 -15.28 20.72
N LEU A 28 12.57 -16.02 19.61
CA LEU A 28 11.99 -17.37 19.65
C LEU A 28 12.95 -18.41 20.26
N ALA A 29 14.26 -18.19 20.13
CA ALA A 29 15.27 -19.09 20.70
C ALA A 29 15.42 -18.92 22.23
N ASP A 30 15.04 -17.76 22.78
CA ASP A 30 15.01 -17.53 24.22
C ASP A 30 13.80 -18.22 24.87
N ALA A 31 14.06 -19.37 25.50
CA ALA A 31 13.02 -20.20 26.11
C ALA A 31 12.30 -19.55 27.31
N ASP A 32 12.83 -18.46 27.87
CA ASP A 32 12.23 -17.77 29.01
C ASP A 32 11.25 -16.66 28.59
N LEU A 33 11.19 -16.30 27.31
CA LEU A 33 10.31 -15.25 26.80
C LEU A 33 9.03 -15.84 26.17
N PRO A 34 7.82 -15.42 26.61
CA PRO A 34 6.57 -15.82 25.98
C PRO A 34 6.32 -14.99 24.70
N VAL A 35 6.98 -15.37 23.61
CA VAL A 35 7.01 -14.61 22.35
C VAL A 35 6.04 -15.16 21.33
N THR A 36 5.35 -14.28 20.61
CA THR A 36 4.68 -14.60 19.34
C THR A 36 5.18 -13.61 18.30
N LEU A 37 5.61 -14.11 17.13
CA LEU A 37 5.99 -13.24 16.01
C LEU A 37 4.75 -12.93 15.17
N LEU A 38 4.39 -11.66 15.04
CA LEU A 38 3.29 -11.21 14.18
C LEU A 38 3.85 -10.69 12.86
N TYR A 39 3.64 -11.45 11.79
CA TYR A 39 4.10 -11.13 10.44
C TYR A 39 3.07 -10.29 9.71
N THR A 40 3.38 -9.00 9.56
CA THR A 40 2.52 -8.04 8.87
C THR A 40 2.75 -8.03 7.35
N SER A 41 1.85 -7.35 6.64
CA SER A 41 1.79 -7.30 5.18
C SER A 41 1.91 -5.85 4.67
N PHE A 42 1.76 -5.62 3.37
CA PHE A 42 1.76 -4.27 2.80
C PHE A 42 0.55 -3.45 3.31
N TYR A 43 0.77 -2.27 3.89
CA TYR A 43 -0.32 -1.51 4.52
C TYR A 43 -1.17 -0.80 3.47
N TYR A 44 -2.49 -0.83 3.62
CA TYR A 44 -3.37 0.00 2.78
C TYR A 44 -2.98 1.48 2.88
N GLU A 45 -2.61 1.92 4.07
CA GLU A 45 -2.15 3.28 4.36
C GLU A 45 -0.92 3.71 3.53
N ASN A 46 -0.14 2.77 3.01
CA ASN A 46 0.99 3.09 2.12
C ASN A 46 0.54 3.80 0.85
N PHE A 47 -0.68 3.52 0.36
CA PHE A 47 -1.25 4.17 -0.81
C PHE A 47 -1.47 5.68 -0.62
N ILE A 48 -1.59 6.14 0.63
CA ILE A 48 -1.77 7.56 0.98
C ILE A 48 -0.45 8.16 1.45
N ASN A 49 0.22 7.51 2.40
CA ASN A 49 1.29 8.12 3.18
C ASN A 49 2.67 8.04 2.50
N PHE A 50 2.86 7.08 1.60
CA PHE A 50 4.17 6.83 0.96
C PHE A 50 4.15 7.06 -0.55
N GLY A 51 3.11 7.71 -1.08
CA GLY A 51 2.99 8.02 -2.51
C GLY A 51 2.88 6.77 -3.39
N MET A 52 2.48 5.63 -2.81
CA MET A 52 2.35 4.35 -3.51
C MET A 52 0.97 4.15 -4.15
N GLY A 53 0.06 5.10 -3.98
CA GLY A 53 -1.26 5.13 -4.62
C GLY A 53 -1.19 5.43 -6.12
N PRO A 54 -2.36 5.51 -6.79
CA PRO A 54 -2.43 5.98 -8.16
C PRO A 54 -1.72 7.32 -8.32
N THR A 55 -0.89 7.47 -9.34
CA THR A 55 -0.19 8.72 -9.66
C THR A 55 -0.37 9.07 -11.13
N ARG A 56 -0.25 10.37 -11.45
CA ARG A 56 -0.46 10.84 -12.81
C ARG A 56 0.64 10.33 -13.75
N GLN A 57 0.28 9.65 -14.83
CA GLN A 57 1.24 9.04 -15.77
C GLN A 57 1.43 9.90 -17.01
N ALA A 58 0.38 10.03 -17.83
CA ALA A 58 0.39 10.80 -19.08
C ALA A 58 -0.95 11.50 -19.28
N ASP A 59 -1.02 12.43 -20.24
CA ASP A 59 -2.27 13.17 -20.51
C ASP A 59 -3.40 12.28 -21.03
N THR A 60 -3.08 11.14 -21.66
CA THR A 60 -4.05 10.20 -22.25
C THR A 60 -4.35 8.97 -21.39
N ASP A 61 -3.53 8.69 -20.37
CA ASP A 61 -3.78 7.66 -19.35
C ASP A 61 -3.54 8.31 -17.99
N PRO A 62 -4.59 8.88 -17.39
CA PRO A 62 -4.38 9.91 -16.40
C PRO A 62 -3.76 9.35 -15.14
N TYR A 63 -4.04 8.11 -14.74
CA TYR A 63 -3.55 7.55 -13.47
C TYR A 63 -3.08 6.11 -13.59
N GLY A 64 -2.03 5.78 -12.86
CA GLY A 64 -1.52 4.43 -12.80
C GLY A 64 -0.83 4.09 -11.50
N ILE A 65 -0.77 2.78 -11.24
CA ILE A 65 0.02 2.17 -10.18
C ILE A 65 1.16 1.42 -10.87
N THR A 66 2.39 1.63 -10.41
CA THR A 66 3.58 1.05 -11.03
C THR A 66 4.35 0.28 -9.98
N PHE A 67 4.39 -1.05 -10.08
CA PHE A 67 5.15 -1.93 -9.19
C PHE A 67 5.78 -3.09 -9.97
N PRO A 68 6.89 -3.67 -9.49
CA PRO A 68 7.53 -4.80 -10.13
C PRO A 68 6.95 -6.13 -9.63
N MET A 69 5.62 -6.29 -9.69
CA MET A 69 4.90 -7.47 -9.19
C MET A 69 4.42 -8.43 -10.29
N SER A 70 4.57 -8.08 -11.58
CA SER A 70 3.96 -8.84 -12.68
C SER A 70 2.47 -9.11 -12.39
N ASP A 71 2.03 -10.36 -12.53
CA ASP A 71 0.70 -10.91 -12.25
C ASP A 71 0.57 -11.51 -10.83
N LYS A 72 1.57 -11.29 -9.95
CA LYS A 72 1.61 -11.84 -8.61
C LYS A 72 0.75 -11.06 -7.64
N LYS A 73 0.20 -11.75 -6.64
CA LYS A 73 -0.58 -11.17 -5.55
C LYS A 73 0.33 -10.49 -4.55
N LEU A 74 -0.11 -9.33 -4.10
CA LEU A 74 0.42 -8.62 -2.97
C LEU A 74 -0.48 -8.89 -1.76
N SER A 75 0.09 -9.48 -0.69
CA SER A 75 -0.59 -9.53 0.60
C SER A 75 -0.64 -8.13 1.19
N MET A 76 -1.83 -7.69 1.56
CA MET A 76 -2.08 -6.36 2.08
C MET A 76 -2.95 -6.39 3.33
N VAL A 77 -2.77 -5.42 4.22
CA VAL A 77 -3.47 -5.36 5.51
C VAL A 77 -3.85 -3.92 5.84
N MET A 78 -5.04 -3.73 6.42
CA MET A 78 -5.38 -2.47 7.08
C MET A 78 -4.66 -2.41 8.43
N VAL A 79 -4.01 -1.29 8.77
CA VAL A 79 -3.29 -1.17 10.05
C VAL A 79 -4.18 -1.49 11.27
N GLU A 80 -5.47 -1.18 11.23
CA GLU A 80 -6.41 -1.53 12.30
C GLU A 80 -6.55 -3.05 12.49
N ASP A 81 -6.53 -3.83 11.40
CA ASP A 81 -6.65 -5.29 11.46
C ASP A 81 -5.40 -5.95 12.06
N ILE A 82 -4.23 -5.31 11.97
CA ILE A 82 -3.03 -5.72 12.72
C ILE A 82 -3.32 -5.62 14.23
N GLY A 83 -3.95 -4.54 14.68
CA GLY A 83 -4.33 -4.34 16.08
C GLY A 83 -5.33 -5.38 16.57
N LYS A 84 -6.35 -5.70 15.76
CA LYS A 84 -7.31 -6.77 16.05
C LYS A 84 -6.62 -8.13 16.16
N CYS A 85 -5.73 -8.45 15.23
CA CYS A 85 -4.95 -9.69 15.23
C CYS A 85 -4.07 -9.80 16.50
N ALA A 86 -3.34 -8.73 16.83
CA ALA A 86 -2.53 -8.69 18.05
C ALA A 86 -3.37 -8.88 19.32
N CYS A 87 -4.54 -8.24 19.40
CA CYS A 87 -5.46 -8.41 20.53
C CYS A 87 -5.92 -9.87 20.69
N ALA A 88 -6.28 -10.53 19.58
CA ALA A 88 -6.67 -11.93 19.58
C ALA A 88 -5.52 -12.87 20.00
N ILE A 89 -4.29 -12.58 19.56
CA ILE A 89 -3.09 -13.32 19.98
C ILE A 89 -2.91 -13.22 21.50
N PHE A 90 -2.97 -12.01 22.07
CA PHE A 90 -2.78 -11.81 23.52
C PHE A 90 -3.86 -12.48 24.38
N GLN A 91 -5.03 -12.77 23.82
CA GLN A 91 -6.10 -13.49 24.51
C GLN A 91 -5.95 -15.02 24.45
N ASN A 92 -4.93 -15.54 23.75
CA ASN A 92 -4.76 -16.96 23.52
C ASN A 92 -3.28 -17.39 23.62
N GLU A 93 -2.91 -17.89 24.80
CA GLU A 93 -1.55 -18.37 25.10
C GLU A 93 -1.07 -19.51 24.20
N SER A 94 -1.95 -20.20 23.47
CA SER A 94 -1.53 -21.25 22.52
C SER A 94 -0.73 -20.72 21.33
N PHE A 95 -0.62 -19.40 21.16
CA PHE A 95 0.22 -18.75 20.16
C PHE A 95 1.63 -18.39 20.67
N ILE A 96 1.93 -18.60 21.95
CA ILE A 96 3.29 -18.48 22.46
C ILE A 96 4.21 -19.48 21.74
N GLY A 97 5.39 -19.00 21.33
CA GLY A 97 6.38 -19.73 20.54
C GLY A 97 6.02 -19.88 19.06
N LYS A 98 4.99 -19.19 18.57
CA LYS A 98 4.52 -19.30 17.18
C LYS A 98 4.72 -18.03 16.38
N THR A 99 4.65 -18.20 15.07
CA THR A 99 4.49 -17.12 14.10
C THR A 99 3.04 -17.06 13.65
N VAL A 100 2.49 -15.85 13.55
CA VAL A 100 1.12 -15.57 13.09
C VAL A 100 1.18 -14.54 11.98
N GLY A 101 0.62 -14.87 10.82
CA GLY A 101 0.48 -13.94 9.69
C GLY A 101 -0.75 -13.05 9.82
N VAL A 102 -0.67 -11.85 9.25
CA VAL A 102 -1.85 -10.99 9.06
C VAL A 102 -1.87 -10.33 7.68
N SER A 103 -2.89 -10.69 6.89
CA SER A 103 -3.25 -10.11 5.59
C SER A 103 -4.77 -9.99 5.54
N SER A 104 -5.28 -8.78 5.30
CA SER A 104 -6.71 -8.52 5.13
C SER A 104 -7.17 -8.99 3.74
N GLU A 105 -6.32 -8.85 2.72
CA GLU A 105 -6.62 -9.28 1.36
C GLU A 105 -5.34 -9.53 0.55
N ASN A 106 -5.40 -10.48 -0.40
CA ASN A 106 -4.30 -10.75 -1.33
C ASN A 106 -4.80 -10.47 -2.75
N LEU A 107 -4.31 -9.39 -3.36
CA LEU A 107 -4.76 -8.93 -4.68
C LEU A 107 -3.57 -8.76 -5.62
N THR A 108 -3.78 -9.05 -6.89
CA THR A 108 -2.87 -8.60 -7.95
C THR A 108 -2.91 -7.07 -8.07
N CYS A 109 -1.84 -6.47 -8.59
CA CYS A 109 -1.82 -5.01 -8.78
C CYS A 109 -2.86 -4.53 -9.81
N GLU A 110 -3.27 -5.39 -10.75
CA GLU A 110 -4.38 -5.14 -11.67
C GLU A 110 -5.74 -5.05 -10.94
N GLU A 111 -5.98 -5.95 -9.98
CA GLU A 111 -7.18 -5.91 -9.13
C GLU A 111 -7.19 -4.66 -8.22
N ILE A 112 -6.03 -4.28 -7.68
CA ILE A 112 -5.87 -3.04 -6.90
C ILE A 112 -6.22 -1.82 -7.77
N ALA A 113 -5.67 -1.72 -8.98
CA ALA A 113 -5.99 -0.65 -9.92
C ALA A 113 -7.47 -0.65 -10.33
N SER A 114 -8.09 -1.83 -10.46
CA SER A 114 -9.52 -1.97 -10.73
C SER A 114 -10.39 -1.45 -9.58
N VAL A 115 -10.02 -1.72 -8.33
CA VAL A 115 -10.70 -1.19 -7.14
C VAL A 115 -10.63 0.34 -7.11
N PHE A 116 -9.44 0.92 -7.29
CA PHE A 116 -9.31 2.37 -7.38
C PHE A 116 -10.12 2.94 -8.53
N SER A 117 -10.12 2.28 -9.70
CA SER A 117 -10.88 2.75 -10.86
C SER A 117 -12.37 2.82 -10.57
N LYS A 118 -12.90 1.74 -9.97
CA LYS A 118 -14.30 1.61 -9.58
C LYS A 118 -14.69 2.65 -8.54
N VAL A 119 -13.93 2.75 -7.46
CA VAL A 119 -14.26 3.61 -6.31
C VAL A 119 -14.05 5.09 -6.64
N CYS A 120 -12.92 5.46 -7.24
CA CYS A 120 -12.57 6.85 -7.50
C CYS A 120 -13.25 7.41 -8.77
N GLY A 121 -13.82 6.55 -9.63
CA GLY A 121 -14.53 6.97 -10.84
C GLY A 121 -13.61 7.55 -11.91
N GLN A 122 -12.32 7.20 -11.90
CA GLN A 122 -11.34 7.54 -12.92
C GLN A 122 -10.58 6.29 -13.32
N LYS A 123 -10.17 6.19 -14.58
CA LYS A 123 -9.34 5.06 -15.02
C LYS A 123 -7.99 5.08 -14.28
N VAL A 124 -7.67 3.98 -13.63
CA VAL A 124 -6.35 3.66 -13.06
C VAL A 124 -5.85 2.40 -13.73
N THR A 125 -4.68 2.47 -14.36
CA THR A 125 -4.04 1.33 -15.02
C THR A 125 -2.90 0.79 -14.16
N TYR A 126 -2.74 -0.52 -14.07
CA TYR A 126 -1.51 -1.10 -13.52
C TYR A 126 -0.43 -1.19 -14.60
N HIS A 127 0.76 -0.67 -14.29
CA HIS A 127 1.95 -0.76 -15.13
C HIS A 127 2.97 -1.68 -14.45
N ALA A 128 2.94 -2.96 -14.82
CA ALA A 128 3.99 -3.90 -14.44
C ALA A 128 5.32 -3.44 -15.07
N VAL A 129 6.35 -3.29 -14.23
CA VAL A 129 7.72 -2.98 -14.66
C VAL A 129 8.68 -4.06 -14.17
N SER A 130 9.85 -4.18 -14.79
CA SER A 130 10.88 -5.08 -14.24
C SER A 130 11.48 -4.48 -12.96
N PRO A 131 12.08 -5.30 -12.08
CA PRO A 131 12.82 -4.81 -10.92
C PRO A 131 13.88 -3.74 -11.29
N GLU A 132 14.60 -3.93 -12.40
CA GLU A 132 15.63 -3.00 -12.86
C GLU A 132 15.04 -1.63 -13.24
N VAL A 133 13.88 -1.62 -13.89
CA VAL A 133 13.17 -0.39 -14.22
C VAL A 133 12.69 0.31 -12.95
N TYR A 134 12.13 -0.43 -11.99
CA TYR A 134 11.65 0.15 -10.74
C TYR A 134 12.79 0.77 -9.91
N ALA A 135 13.94 0.08 -9.81
CA ALA A 135 15.14 0.59 -9.14
C ALA A 135 15.66 1.88 -9.80
N SER A 136 15.50 2.01 -11.12
CA SER A 136 15.96 3.19 -11.88
C SER A 136 15.18 4.48 -11.60
N PHE A 137 14.03 4.42 -10.92
CA PHE A 137 13.22 5.60 -10.62
C PHE A 137 13.89 6.58 -9.65
N GLY A 138 14.95 6.16 -8.94
CA GLY A 138 15.86 7.07 -8.25
C GLY A 138 15.28 7.82 -7.04
N PHE A 139 14.11 7.40 -6.54
CA PHE A 139 13.57 7.92 -5.29
C PHE A 139 14.27 7.28 -4.08
N PRO A 140 14.30 7.94 -2.90
CA PRO A 140 14.93 7.37 -1.70
C PRO A 140 14.31 6.02 -1.32
N GLY A 141 15.14 4.96 -1.24
CA GLY A 141 14.69 3.60 -0.93
C GLY A 141 14.24 2.77 -2.13
N ALA A 142 14.42 3.24 -3.38
CA ALA A 142 14.02 2.51 -4.58
C ALA A 142 14.65 1.12 -4.69
N GLU A 143 15.94 0.98 -4.36
CA GLU A 143 16.65 -0.30 -4.38
C GLU A 143 16.08 -1.28 -3.33
N GLU A 144 15.86 -0.81 -2.10
CA GLU A 144 15.28 -1.64 -1.04
C GLU A 144 13.85 -2.09 -1.37
N LEU A 145 13.01 -1.20 -1.86
CA LEU A 145 11.65 -1.55 -2.28
C LEU A 145 11.65 -2.48 -3.49
N THR A 146 12.61 -2.32 -4.41
CA THR A 146 12.78 -3.24 -5.54
C THR A 146 13.01 -4.66 -5.04
N ASN A 147 13.96 -4.84 -4.11
CA ASN A 147 14.24 -6.15 -3.52
C ASN A 147 13.04 -6.69 -2.73
N MET A 148 12.32 -5.83 -2.00
CA MET A 148 11.11 -6.21 -1.28
C MET A 148 10.02 -6.76 -2.21
N PHE A 149 9.68 -6.02 -3.27
CA PHE A 149 8.67 -6.46 -4.23
C PHE A 149 9.13 -7.69 -5.02
N ARG A 150 10.42 -7.77 -5.37
CA ARG A 150 11.00 -8.95 -6.00
C ARG A 150 10.86 -10.18 -5.10
N PHE A 151 11.16 -10.04 -3.80
CA PHE A 151 10.95 -11.11 -2.84
C PHE A 151 9.49 -11.56 -2.78
N PHE A 152 8.54 -10.62 -2.71
CA PHE A 152 7.10 -10.94 -2.70
C PHE A 152 6.66 -11.66 -3.97
N ALA A 153 7.12 -11.20 -5.13
CA ALA A 153 6.72 -11.76 -6.43
C ALA A 153 7.34 -13.15 -6.69
N GLU A 154 8.63 -13.33 -6.40
CA GLU A 154 9.35 -14.59 -6.62
C GLU A 154 8.93 -15.68 -5.61
N ASN A 155 8.41 -15.29 -4.44
CA ASN A 155 8.03 -16.22 -3.37
C ASN A 155 6.53 -16.11 -3.02
N GLU A 156 5.68 -15.73 -3.99
CA GLU A 156 4.26 -15.41 -3.78
C GLU A 156 3.51 -16.45 -2.93
N GLU A 157 3.62 -17.74 -3.29
CA GLU A 157 2.87 -18.81 -2.63
C GLU A 157 3.24 -18.92 -1.14
N GLU A 158 4.54 -19.02 -0.85
CA GLU A 158 5.08 -19.11 0.51
C GLU A 158 4.80 -17.83 1.30
N TYR A 159 4.96 -16.66 0.67
CA TYR A 159 4.70 -15.38 1.31
C TYR A 159 3.22 -15.23 1.71
N VAL A 160 2.30 -15.53 0.79
CA VAL A 160 0.85 -15.51 1.06
C VAL A 160 0.48 -16.49 2.16
N GLU A 161 1.06 -17.69 2.17
CA GLU A 161 0.85 -18.68 3.24
C GLU A 161 1.27 -18.11 4.60
N TYR A 162 2.49 -17.56 4.71
CA TYR A 162 2.98 -16.99 5.97
C TYR A 162 2.24 -15.73 6.42
N ARG A 163 1.51 -15.05 5.54
CA ARG A 163 0.68 -13.89 5.88
C ARG A 163 -0.79 -14.25 6.10
N THR A 164 -1.18 -15.51 5.92
CA THR A 164 -2.56 -15.97 6.13
C THR A 164 -2.91 -15.97 7.61
N ILE A 165 -4.06 -15.38 7.94
CA ILE A 165 -4.56 -15.32 9.31
C ILE A 165 -5.06 -16.72 9.72
N PRO A 166 -4.58 -17.29 10.84
CA PRO A 166 -5.09 -18.57 11.35
C PRO A 166 -6.60 -18.50 11.62
N GLU A 167 -7.34 -19.57 11.30
CA GLU A 167 -8.80 -19.60 11.42
C GLU A 167 -9.31 -19.17 12.80
N LYS A 168 -8.62 -19.58 13.86
CA LYS A 168 -8.95 -19.19 15.24
C LYS A 168 -8.82 -17.68 15.46
N ILE A 169 -7.74 -17.07 14.97
CA ILE A 169 -7.53 -15.63 15.08
C ILE A 169 -8.56 -14.89 14.23
N MET A 170 -8.85 -15.35 13.01
CA MET A 170 -9.88 -14.77 12.16
C MET A 170 -11.26 -14.79 12.84
N ALA A 171 -11.62 -15.89 13.50
CA ALA A 171 -12.86 -15.99 14.25
C ALA A 171 -12.94 -15.01 15.42
N ASP A 172 -11.83 -14.78 16.13
CA ASP A 172 -11.74 -13.85 17.25
C ASP A 172 -11.72 -12.37 16.77
N MET A 173 -11.13 -12.09 15.60
CA MET A 173 -11.21 -10.80 14.92
C MET A 173 -12.60 -10.51 14.35
N GLY A 174 -13.36 -11.56 14.02
CA GLY A 174 -14.68 -11.51 13.37
C GLY A 174 -14.59 -11.30 11.86
N SER A 175 -13.92 -10.25 11.41
CA SER A 175 -13.71 -9.96 9.99
C SER A 175 -12.47 -9.08 9.76
N VAL A 176 -11.99 -9.10 8.52
CA VAL A 176 -10.97 -8.16 8.02
C VAL A 176 -11.62 -7.14 7.09
N THR A 177 -10.99 -5.98 7.01
CA THR A 177 -11.43 -4.86 6.17
C THR A 177 -11.08 -5.15 4.72
N LYS A 178 -12.06 -5.11 3.83
CA LYS A 178 -11.84 -5.26 2.39
C LYS A 178 -11.14 -4.04 1.82
N PHE A 179 -10.29 -4.25 0.81
CA PHE A 179 -9.56 -3.14 0.21
C PHE A 179 -10.51 -2.10 -0.41
N GLU A 180 -11.57 -2.56 -1.08
CA GLU A 180 -12.60 -1.66 -1.65
C GLU A 180 -13.27 -0.78 -0.60
N ASP A 181 -13.67 -1.35 0.54
CA ASP A 181 -14.30 -0.60 1.63
C ASP A 181 -13.35 0.45 2.21
N TRP A 182 -12.07 0.10 2.35
CA TRP A 182 -11.05 1.04 2.82
C TRP A 182 -10.81 2.17 1.81
N VAL A 183 -10.75 1.88 0.50
CA VAL A 183 -10.59 2.92 -0.53
C VAL A 183 -11.82 3.85 -0.55
N GLU A 184 -13.04 3.33 -0.40
CA GLU A 184 -14.25 4.16 -0.33
C GLU A 184 -14.23 5.09 0.89
N ALA A 185 -13.89 4.55 2.07
CA ALA A 185 -13.78 5.33 3.30
C ALA A 185 -12.69 6.43 3.22
N ASN A 186 -11.63 6.21 2.45
CA ASN A 186 -10.49 7.12 2.32
C ASN A 186 -10.45 7.87 0.98
N LYS A 187 -11.53 7.83 0.20
CA LYS A 187 -11.60 8.37 -1.17
C LYS A 187 -11.17 9.83 -1.28
N SER A 188 -11.44 10.63 -0.24
CA SER A 188 -11.03 12.05 -0.18
C SER A 188 -9.51 12.26 -0.19
N ALA A 189 -8.71 11.28 0.25
CA ALA A 189 -7.26 11.34 0.18
C ALA A 189 -6.73 11.20 -1.26
N PHE A 190 -7.55 10.68 -2.18
CA PHE A 190 -7.24 10.52 -3.61
C PHE A 190 -7.87 11.63 -4.47
N SER A 191 -8.30 12.74 -3.86
CA SER A 191 -9.08 13.81 -4.51
C SER A 191 -8.35 14.56 -5.62
N ALA A 192 -7.03 14.40 -5.75
CA ALA A 192 -6.29 14.90 -6.91
C ALA A 192 -6.83 14.33 -8.24
N PHE A 193 -7.59 13.24 -8.17
CA PHE A 193 -8.14 12.52 -9.31
C PHE A 193 -9.67 12.44 -9.30
N VAL A 194 -10.33 12.66 -8.16
CA VAL A 194 -11.80 12.63 -8.08
C VAL A 194 -12.34 13.88 -8.79
N PRO A 195 -13.14 13.75 -9.88
CA PRO A 195 -13.68 14.92 -10.56
C PRO A 195 -14.52 15.74 -9.57
N SER A 196 -14.17 17.02 -9.42
CA SER A 196 -14.97 17.95 -8.65
C SER A 196 -16.34 18.07 -9.31
N ASN A 197 -17.39 17.54 -8.67
CA ASN A 197 -18.77 17.88 -9.01
C ASN A 197 -19.07 19.30 -8.53
N SER A 198 -18.41 20.29 -9.15
CA SER A 198 -18.81 21.68 -9.10
C SER A 198 -19.29 22.03 -10.50
N SER A 199 -20.59 21.88 -10.72
CA SER A 199 -21.25 22.53 -11.84
C SER A 199 -21.03 24.03 -11.70
N PRO A 200 -20.54 24.76 -12.72
CA PRO A 200 -20.58 26.20 -12.70
C PRO A 200 -22.06 26.60 -12.69
N GLN A 201 -22.54 27.21 -11.61
CA GLN A 201 -23.76 27.99 -11.71
C GLN A 201 -23.45 29.15 -12.66
N GLU A 202 -24.09 29.17 -13.81
CA GLU A 202 -24.14 30.33 -14.70
C GLU A 202 -24.77 31.49 -13.92
N ASP A 203 -23.93 32.36 -13.35
CA ASP A 203 -24.35 33.68 -12.91
C ASP A 203 -24.60 34.52 -14.16
N ASN A 204 -25.86 34.50 -14.59
CA ASN A 204 -26.36 35.36 -15.64
C ASN A 204 -26.67 36.75 -15.05
N SER A 205 -25.62 37.49 -14.70
CA SER A 205 -25.71 38.92 -14.41
C SER A 205 -24.73 39.69 -15.29
N SER A 206 -25.27 40.22 -16.38
CA SER A 206 -24.62 41.23 -17.20
C SER A 206 -24.70 42.59 -16.51
N PRO A 207 -23.61 43.39 -16.48
CA PRO A 207 -23.72 44.83 -16.39
C PRO A 207 -23.29 45.46 -17.71
N THR A 208 -24.22 46.23 -18.26
CA THR A 208 -24.08 47.17 -19.36
C THR A 208 -22.92 48.17 -19.16
N ASP A 209 -22.27 48.51 -20.28
CA ASP A 209 -21.28 49.58 -20.44
C ASP A 209 -21.67 50.92 -19.78
N ALA A 210 -20.71 51.58 -19.14
CA ALA A 210 -20.55 53.04 -19.15
C ALA A 210 -19.20 53.49 -18.56
N ASP A 211 -18.30 53.90 -19.45
CA ASP A 211 -17.48 55.11 -19.44
C ASP A 211 -16.59 55.55 -18.24
N SER A 212 -15.40 56.00 -18.65
CA SER A 212 -14.55 57.07 -18.10
C SER A 212 -13.42 56.75 -17.10
N LEU A 213 -12.21 56.68 -17.68
CA LEU A 213 -10.90 57.01 -17.09
C LEU A 213 -10.90 58.43 -16.44
N PRO A 214 -10.02 58.71 -15.45
CA PRO A 214 -8.66 59.14 -15.79
C PRO A 214 -7.52 58.63 -14.90
N LYS A 215 -6.35 58.59 -15.56
CA LYS A 215 -4.97 58.51 -15.08
C LYS A 215 -4.72 59.16 -13.71
N CYS A 216 -3.90 58.51 -12.88
CA CYS A 216 -2.96 59.22 -12.01
C CYS A 216 -1.66 58.42 -11.83
N CYS A 217 -0.57 59.17 -11.77
CA CYS A 217 0.83 58.75 -11.83
C CYS A 217 1.42 58.35 -10.46
N ALA A 218 2.39 57.43 -10.52
CA ALA A 218 3.75 57.46 -9.93
C ALA A 218 4.00 57.36 -8.40
N LEU A 219 5.11 56.64 -8.14
CA LEU A 219 5.98 56.57 -6.93
C LEU A 219 5.39 55.75 -5.77
N GLN A 220 6.04 54.71 -5.24
CA GLN A 220 7.46 54.49 -4.94
C GLN A 220 7.82 53.00 -5.03
#